data_AF-A0A7M7SXY8-F1
#
_entry.id   AF-A0A7M7SXY8-F1
#
_cell.length_a   1.000
_cell.length_b   1.000
_cell.length_c   1.000
_cell.angle_alpha   90.00
_cell.angle_beta   90.00
_cell.angle_gamma   90.00
#
_symmetry.space_group_name_H-M   'P 1'
#
loop_
_entity.id
_entity.type
_entity.pdbx_description
1 polymer ?
#
loop_
_entity_poly.entity_id
_entity_poly.type
_entity_poly.pdbx_seq_one_letter_code
_entity_poly.pdbx_strand_id
1 'polypeptide(L)'
;MEVVAMDTERSKKRVWMVIWPLGIAAGSSHGGRLYLAVLHWNENCDRAQAVDAEGNPVYRLRYPRSKEGGHTVERVLTAGTCGYVKALMRVVVELVENREQLRDNMEELQPQPARSASHHHPDNGEAVQAFEQHHRFGDRN
;
A
#
# COMPACT_ATOMS: atom_id res chain seq x y z
N MET A 1 17.35 -26.22 41.16
CA MET A 1 16.55 -25.00 40.97
C MET A 1 16.51 -24.74 39.49
N GLU A 2 15.46 -25.25 38.83
CA GLU A 2 15.29 -25.21 37.38
C GLU A 2 14.46 -23.97 37.06
N VAL A 3 15.06 -23.00 36.39
CA VAL A 3 14.37 -21.76 36.00
C VAL A 3 13.66 -22.04 34.68
N VAL A 4 12.39 -22.41 34.77
CA VAL A 4 11.50 -22.57 33.63
C VAL A 4 11.27 -21.19 33.02
N ALA A 5 11.85 -20.94 31.84
CA ALA A 5 11.58 -19.75 31.05
C ALA A 5 10.14 -19.79 30.54
N MET A 6 9.30 -18.85 31.00
CA MET A 6 7.95 -18.64 30.47
C MET A 6 8.03 -18.14 29.02
N ASP A 7 7.67 -19.03 28.10
CA ASP A 7 7.32 -18.74 26.71
C ASP A 7 6.14 -17.74 26.68
N THR A 8 6.44 -16.50 26.28
CA THR A 8 5.49 -15.38 26.22
C THR A 8 4.90 -15.17 24.82
N GLU A 9 5.07 -16.10 23.88
CA GLU A 9 4.53 -15.95 22.51
C GLU A 9 3.11 -16.51 22.32
N ARG A 10 2.54 -17.21 23.30
CA ARG A 10 1.29 -17.96 23.10
C ARG A 10 -0.02 -17.19 23.26
N SER A 11 0.01 -15.87 23.51
CA SER A 11 -1.19 -15.09 23.85
C SER A 11 -1.76 -14.20 22.73
N LYS A 12 -1.13 -14.10 21.55
CA LYS A 12 -1.64 -13.23 20.46
C LYS A 12 -2.45 -13.94 19.36
N LYS A 13 -2.55 -15.28 19.39
CA LYS A 13 -3.17 -16.06 18.29
C LYS A 13 -4.56 -16.65 18.61
N ARG A 14 -5.19 -16.31 19.74
CA ARG A 14 -6.48 -16.94 20.14
C ARG A 14 -7.67 -15.98 20.34
N VAL A 15 -7.58 -14.72 19.94
CA VAL A 15 -8.71 -13.77 20.06
C VAL A 15 -9.48 -13.61 18.74
N TRP A 16 -8.94 -14.03 17.61
CA TRP A 16 -9.60 -13.86 16.30
C TRP A 16 -10.48 -15.04 15.86
N MET A 17 -10.58 -16.11 16.65
CA MET A 17 -11.18 -17.38 16.18
C MET A 17 -12.54 -17.71 16.81
N VAL A 18 -13.16 -16.81 17.58
CA VAL A 18 -14.48 -17.05 18.21
C VAL A 18 -15.39 -15.81 18.13
N ILE A 19 -15.51 -15.21 16.94
CA ILE A 19 -16.67 -14.38 16.58
C ILE A 19 -16.98 -14.63 15.10
N TRP A 20 -17.39 -15.85 14.78
CA TRP A 20 -18.15 -16.15 13.56
C TRP A 20 -18.93 -17.42 13.82
N PRO A 21 -20.21 -17.30 14.19
CA PRO A 21 -21.20 -17.52 13.14
C PRO A 21 -22.46 -16.66 13.34
N LEU A 22 -22.86 -15.91 12.31
CA LEU A 22 -24.26 -15.70 11.96
C LEU A 22 -24.30 -14.94 10.64
N GLY A 23 -24.92 -15.58 9.64
CA GLY A 23 -25.09 -15.04 8.31
C GLY A 23 -25.72 -13.65 8.33
N ILE A 24 -24.98 -12.68 7.80
CA ILE A 24 -25.54 -11.47 7.22
C ILE A 24 -24.93 -11.37 5.82
N ALA A 25 -25.83 -11.17 4.86
CA ALA A 25 -25.63 -11.09 3.43
C ALA A 25 -24.33 -10.42 2.98
N ALA A 26 -23.80 -10.96 1.87
CA ALA A 26 -22.81 -10.32 1.01
C ALA A 26 -23.18 -8.84 0.79
N GLY A 27 -22.36 -7.96 1.34
CA GLY A 27 -22.55 -6.51 1.29
C GLY A 27 -21.42 -5.79 2.03
N SER A 28 -20.21 -6.35 1.97
CA SER A 28 -19.09 -5.85 2.74
C SER A 28 -18.58 -4.56 2.10
N SER A 29 -18.89 -3.42 2.73
CA SER A 29 -18.43 -2.04 2.50
C SER A 29 -16.89 -1.84 2.53
N HIS A 30 -16.09 -2.82 2.07
CA HIS A 30 -14.64 -2.76 2.01
C HIS A 30 -14.11 -2.28 0.65
N GLY A 31 -14.95 -2.27 -0.40
CA GLY A 31 -14.55 -1.81 -1.74
C GLY A 31 -14.10 -0.35 -1.76
N GLY A 32 -14.88 0.57 -1.19
CA GLY A 32 -14.60 2.01 -1.31
C GLY A 32 -13.22 2.43 -0.78
N ARG A 33 -12.79 1.89 0.36
CA ARG A 33 -11.46 2.21 0.93
C ARG A 33 -10.33 1.63 0.09
N LEU A 34 -10.50 0.43 -0.46
CA LEU A 34 -9.53 -0.19 -1.36
C LEU A 34 -9.40 0.60 -2.66
N TYR A 35 -10.51 1.07 -3.24
CA TYR A 35 -10.47 1.89 -4.45
C TYR A 35 -9.82 3.25 -4.23
N LEU A 36 -10.09 3.91 -3.10
CA LEU A 36 -9.39 5.13 -2.73
C LEU A 36 -7.88 4.89 -2.57
N ALA A 37 -7.47 3.76 -2.00
CA ALA A 37 -6.06 3.41 -1.88
C ALA A 37 -5.41 3.18 -3.25
N VAL A 38 -6.10 2.52 -4.18
CA VAL A 38 -5.63 2.30 -5.56
C VAL A 38 -5.51 3.63 -6.31
N LEU A 39 -6.52 4.51 -6.23
CA LEU A 39 -6.47 5.83 -6.86
C LEU A 39 -5.32 6.68 -6.29
N HIS A 40 -5.17 6.67 -4.97
CA HIS A 40 -4.07 7.35 -4.30
C HIS A 40 -2.70 6.81 -4.76
N TRP A 41 -2.56 5.49 -4.83
CA TRP A 41 -1.34 4.85 -5.33
C TRP A 41 -1.06 5.24 -6.77
N ASN A 42 -2.05 5.13 -7.65
CA ASN A 42 -1.92 5.41 -9.07
C ASN A 42 -1.47 6.85 -9.34
N GLU A 43 -1.98 7.82 -8.55
CA GLU A 43 -1.58 9.22 -8.65
C GLU A 43 -0.17 9.48 -8.10
N ASN A 44 0.25 8.73 -7.07
CA ASN A 44 1.46 9.04 -6.30
C ASN A 44 2.64 8.06 -6.50
N CYS A 45 2.50 7.03 -7.34
CA CYS A 45 3.56 6.04 -7.59
C CYS A 45 4.74 6.63 -8.36
N ASP A 46 4.48 7.52 -9.31
CA ASP A 46 5.50 8.07 -10.23
C ASP A 46 5.99 9.46 -9.78
N ARG A 47 5.96 9.75 -8.47
CA ARG A 47 6.39 11.05 -7.95
C ARG A 47 7.86 11.31 -8.25
N ALA A 48 8.13 12.49 -8.78
CA ALA A 48 9.49 12.94 -9.10
C ALA A 48 10.31 13.18 -7.82
N GLN A 49 11.63 13.20 -7.98
CA GLN A 49 12.52 13.62 -6.90
C GLN A 49 12.34 15.11 -6.61
N ALA A 50 12.26 15.45 -5.33
CA ALA A 50 12.19 16.83 -4.88
C ALA A 50 13.52 17.55 -5.16
N VAL A 51 13.41 18.82 -5.54
CA VAL A 51 14.54 19.72 -5.77
C VAL A 51 14.45 20.91 -4.80
N ASP A 52 15.60 21.47 -4.44
CA ASP A 52 15.69 22.72 -3.67
C ASP A 52 15.42 23.96 -4.56
N ALA A 53 15.53 25.16 -3.98
CA ALA A 53 15.27 26.41 -4.71
C ALA A 53 16.29 26.65 -5.84
N GLU A 54 17.47 26.05 -5.70
CA GLU A 54 18.59 26.09 -6.63
C GLU A 54 18.51 24.98 -7.70
N GLY A 55 17.53 24.08 -7.60
CA GLY A 55 17.30 22.97 -8.54
C GLY A 55 18.08 21.69 -8.24
N ASN A 56 18.78 21.59 -7.10
CA ASN A 56 19.52 20.40 -6.72
C ASN A 56 18.61 19.34 -6.08
N PRO A 57 18.88 18.04 -6.33
CA PRO A 57 18.11 16.95 -5.74
C PRO A 57 18.22 16.91 -4.21
N VAL A 58 17.07 16.80 -3.53
CA VAL A 58 16.99 16.69 -2.07
C VAL A 58 17.09 15.24 -1.62
N TYR A 59 17.89 15.00 -0.57
CA TYR A 59 18.08 13.70 0.06
C TYR A 59 17.81 13.77 1.56
N ARG A 60 17.43 12.63 2.14
CA ARG A 60 17.25 12.46 3.58
C ARG A 60 18.12 11.33 4.09
N LEU A 61 18.76 11.54 5.23
CA LEU A 61 19.43 10.48 5.98
C LEU A 61 18.41 9.73 6.84
N ARG A 62 18.33 8.41 6.64
CA ARG A 62 17.63 7.48 7.52
C ARG A 62 18.64 6.70 8.35
N TYR A 63 18.35 6.54 9.63
CA TYR A 63 19.16 5.76 10.56
C TYR A 63 18.37 4.52 10.99
N PRO A 64 18.34 3.44 10.17
CA PRO A 64 17.62 2.23 10.53
C PRO A 64 18.31 1.53 11.70
N ARG A 65 17.50 1.02 12.63
CA ARG A 65 17.99 0.34 13.84
C ARG A 65 18.86 -0.88 13.53
N SER A 66 18.64 -1.55 12.40
CA SER A 66 19.41 -2.71 11.95
C SER A 66 20.86 -2.42 11.58
N LYS A 67 21.24 -1.14 11.41
CA LYS A 67 22.60 -0.75 11.01
C LYS A 67 23.47 -0.27 12.18
N GLU A 68 23.01 -0.44 13.42
CA GLU A 68 23.81 -0.16 14.65
C GLU A 68 24.54 1.19 14.62
N GLY A 69 23.86 2.26 14.18
CA GLY A 69 24.44 3.60 14.06
C GLY A 69 24.81 4.03 12.64
N GLY A 70 24.80 3.10 11.67
CA GLY A 70 24.89 3.40 10.25
C GLY A 70 23.66 4.13 9.69
N HIS A 71 23.83 4.79 8.55
CA HIS A 71 22.77 5.52 7.85
C HIS A 71 22.52 5.00 6.44
N THR A 72 21.40 5.41 5.87
CA THR A 72 21.02 5.18 4.48
C THR A 72 20.55 6.51 3.89
N VAL A 73 21.02 6.84 2.69
CA VAL A 73 20.57 8.02 1.96
C VAL A 73 19.33 7.64 1.16
N GLU A 74 18.22 8.34 1.39
CA GLU A 74 16.96 8.15 0.68
C GLU A 74 16.65 9.40 -0.15
N ARG A 75 16.19 9.20 -1.39
CA ARG A 75 15.72 10.29 -2.26
C ARG A 75 14.43 10.84 -1.67
N VAL A 76 14.35 12.16 -1.50
CA VAL A 76 13.09 12.80 -1.11
C VAL A 76 12.26 12.99 -2.38
N LEU A 77 11.03 12.48 -2.39
CA LEU A 77 10.10 12.67 -3.48
C LEU A 77 9.23 13.91 -3.26
N THR A 78 8.66 14.46 -4.33
CA THR A 78 7.69 15.56 -4.27
C THR A 78 6.51 15.21 -3.37
N ALA A 79 5.83 16.23 -2.83
CA ALA A 79 4.65 16.03 -2.00
C ALA A 79 3.58 15.22 -2.75
N GLY A 80 2.94 14.28 -2.04
CA GLY A 80 1.83 13.52 -2.61
C GLY A 80 0.60 14.39 -2.81
N THR A 81 -0.19 14.07 -3.82
CA THR A 81 -1.41 14.78 -4.18
C THR A 81 -2.64 13.90 -3.99
N CYS A 82 -3.79 14.56 -3.83
CA CYS A 82 -5.11 13.92 -3.68
C CYS A 82 -6.09 14.43 -4.76
N GLY A 83 -5.61 14.64 -5.98
CA GLY A 83 -6.40 15.13 -7.12
C GLY A 83 -7.60 14.24 -7.42
N TYR A 84 -7.45 12.93 -7.26
CA TYR A 84 -8.53 11.95 -7.40
C TYR A 84 -9.76 12.28 -6.53
N VAL A 85 -9.59 12.91 -5.35
CA VAL A 85 -10.73 13.29 -4.49
C VAL A 85 -11.58 14.37 -5.15
N LYS A 86 -10.96 15.38 -5.77
CA LYS A 86 -11.69 16.44 -6.48
C LYS A 86 -12.44 15.88 -7.69
N ALA A 87 -11.81 14.97 -8.43
CA ALA A 87 -12.44 14.30 -9.55
C ALA A 87 -13.66 13.47 -9.10
N LEU A 88 -13.52 12.68 -8.03
CA LEU A 88 -14.60 11.90 -7.45
C LEU A 88 -15.76 12.80 -6.99
N MET A 89 -15.47 13.91 -6.31
CA MET A 89 -16.53 14.83 -5.86
C MET A 89 -17.32 15.43 -7.03
N ARG A 90 -16.65 15.76 -8.15
CA ARG A 90 -17.34 16.23 -9.37
C ARG A 90 -18.28 15.16 -9.91
N VAL A 91 -17.78 13.92 -10.07
CA VAL A 91 -18.60 12.80 -10.56
C VAL A 91 -19.80 12.56 -9.65
N VAL A 92 -19.62 12.58 -8.33
CA VAL A 92 -20.73 12.39 -7.39
C VAL A 92 -21.81 13.47 -7.53
N VAL A 93 -21.42 14.74 -7.73
CA VAL A 93 -22.38 15.83 -7.95
C VAL A 93 -23.17 15.60 -9.23
N GLU A 94 -22.49 15.33 -10.35
CA GLU A 94 -23.13 15.05 -11.66
C GLU A 94 -24.08 13.84 -11.59
N LEU A 95 -23.71 12.84 -10.80
CA LEU A 95 -24.46 11.60 -10.63
C LEU A 95 -25.71 11.77 -9.77
N VAL A 96 -25.63 12.60 -8.72
CA VAL A 96 -26.77 12.96 -7.88
C VAL A 96 -27.77 13.80 -8.67
N GLU A 97 -27.30 14.70 -9.52
CA GLU A 97 -28.14 15.50 -10.41
C GLU A 97 -28.88 14.64 -11.45
N ASN A 98 -28.28 13.52 -11.88
CA ASN A 98 -28.84 12.57 -12.87
C ASN A 98 -29.26 11.23 -12.23
N ARG A 99 -29.84 11.28 -11.02
CA ARG A 99 -30.14 10.12 -10.16
C ARG A 99 -30.83 8.93 -10.85
N GLU A 100 -31.73 9.17 -11.80
CA GLU A 100 -32.45 8.11 -12.51
C GLU A 100 -31.51 7.28 -13.42
N GLN A 101 -30.50 7.91 -14.05
CA GLN A 101 -29.53 7.24 -14.92
C GLN A 101 -28.44 6.49 -14.15
N LEU A 102 -28.14 6.89 -12.92
CA LEU A 102 -27.17 6.19 -12.06
C LEU A 102 -27.55 4.73 -11.83
N ARG A 103 -28.83 4.47 -11.56
CA ARG A 103 -29.30 3.13 -11.18
C ARG A 103 -29.06 2.10 -12.29
N ASP A 104 -29.16 2.54 -13.54
CA ASP A 104 -28.99 1.68 -14.72
C ASP A 104 -27.50 1.47 -15.09
N ASN A 105 -26.61 2.41 -14.75
CA ASN A 105 -25.19 2.38 -15.13
C ASN A 105 -24.26 1.91 -14.00
N MET A 106 -24.79 1.40 -12.88
CA MET A 106 -23.98 1.03 -11.71
C MET A 106 -22.97 -0.09 -12.01
N GLU A 107 -23.23 -0.92 -13.03
CA GLU A 107 -22.33 -1.98 -13.48
C GLU A 107 -21.15 -1.45 -14.33
N GLU A 108 -21.31 -0.30 -15.00
CA GLU A 108 -20.26 0.37 -15.76
C GLU A 108 -19.31 1.19 -14.87
N LEU A 109 -19.78 1.59 -13.68
CA LEU A 109 -18.97 2.25 -12.66
C LEU A 109 -18.00 1.30 -11.94
N GLN A 110 -17.77 0.11 -12.50
CA GLN A 110 -16.79 -0.81 -11.98
C GLN A 110 -15.40 -0.14 -11.97
N PRO A 111 -14.69 -0.24 -10.84
CA PRO A 111 -13.42 0.43 -10.67
C PRO A 111 -12.37 -0.17 -11.58
N GLN A 112 -11.57 0.71 -12.16
CA GLN A 112 -10.44 0.29 -12.98
C GLN A 112 -9.47 -0.57 -12.16
N PRO A 113 -8.88 -1.62 -12.77
CA PRO A 113 -7.90 -2.45 -12.08
C PRO A 113 -6.70 -1.61 -11.62
N ALA A 114 -6.08 -2.01 -10.51
CA ALA A 114 -4.90 -1.31 -9.99
C ALA A 114 -3.78 -1.26 -11.06
N ARG A 115 -2.97 -0.20 -11.08
CA ARG A 115 -1.82 -0.12 -12.02
C ARG A 115 -0.84 -1.27 -11.87
N SER A 116 -0.73 -1.85 -10.67
CA SER A 116 0.09 -3.05 -10.45
C SER A 116 -0.44 -4.30 -11.14
N ALA A 117 -1.72 -4.34 -11.53
CA ALA A 117 -2.29 -5.49 -12.23
C ALA A 117 -1.66 -5.72 -13.61
N SER A 118 -1.11 -4.68 -14.25
CA SER A 118 -0.40 -4.80 -15.52
C SER A 118 1.07 -5.20 -15.37
N HIS A 119 1.59 -5.28 -14.15
CA HIS A 119 2.98 -5.61 -13.87
C HIS A 119 3.12 -7.12 -13.65
N HIS A 120 4.29 -7.67 -14.01
CA HIS A 120 4.62 -9.06 -13.71
C HIS A 120 4.83 -9.23 -12.20
N HIS A 121 4.12 -10.19 -11.61
CA HIS A 121 4.28 -10.59 -10.21
C HIS A 121 5.06 -11.91 -10.19
N PRO A 122 6.31 -11.93 -9.71
CA PRO A 122 7.11 -13.16 -9.67
C PRO A 122 6.51 -14.15 -8.67
N ASP A 123 6.73 -15.44 -8.92
CA ASP A 123 6.37 -16.46 -7.94
C ASP A 123 7.28 -16.37 -6.69
N ASN A 124 6.81 -16.91 -5.57
CA ASN A 124 7.57 -16.94 -4.32
C ASN A 124 8.98 -17.54 -4.51
N GLY A 125 9.10 -18.61 -5.31
CA GLY A 125 10.40 -19.24 -5.58
C GLY A 125 11.35 -18.30 -6.34
N GLU A 126 10.85 -17.61 -7.35
CA GLU A 126 11.60 -16.64 -8.15
C GLU A 126 12.04 -15.43 -7.31
N ALA A 127 11.15 -14.94 -6.45
CA ALA A 127 11.43 -13.82 -5.56
C ALA A 127 12.54 -14.17 -4.53
N VAL A 128 12.52 -15.37 -3.96
CA VAL A 128 13.56 -15.85 -3.04
C VAL A 128 14.90 -15.98 -3.75
N GLN A 129 14.92 -16.55 -4.95
CA GLN A 129 16.15 -16.71 -5.72
C GLN A 129 16.77 -15.35 -6.11
N ALA A 130 15.94 -14.38 -6.52
CA ALA A 130 16.38 -13.02 -6.82
C ALA A 130 16.95 -12.30 -5.57
N PHE A 131 16.31 -12.48 -4.41
CA PHE A 131 16.78 -11.94 -3.14
C PHE A 131 18.16 -12.51 -2.77
N GLU A 132 18.35 -13.82 -2.86
CA GLU A 132 19.63 -14.47 -2.56
C GLU A 132 20.74 -14.03 -3.52
N GLN A 133 20.46 -13.89 -4.81
CA GLN A 133 21.43 -13.42 -5.80
C GLN A 133 21.90 -11.99 -5.52
N HIS A 134 20.97 -11.10 -5.15
CA HIS A 134 21.28 -9.70 -4.84
C HIS A 134 22.05 -9.56 -3.52
N HIS A 135 21.74 -10.37 -2.51
CA HIS A 135 22.42 -10.33 -1.20
C HIS A 135 23.78 -11.05 -1.17
N ARG A 136 24.07 -11.95 -2.13
CA ARG A 136 25.36 -12.67 -2.22
C ARG A 136 26.58 -11.78 -2.48
N PHE A 137 26.39 -10.53 -2.94
CA PHE A 137 27.50 -9.59 -3.18
C PHE A 137 27.81 -8.67 -2.00
N GLY A 138 27.09 -8.77 -0.88
CA GLY A 138 27.26 -7.90 0.29
C GLY A 138 28.40 -8.27 1.26
N ASP A 139 28.89 -9.52 1.22
CA ASP A 139 29.87 -10.05 2.19
C ASP A 139 31.33 -10.01 1.69
N ARG A 140 31.67 -9.09 0.79
CA ARG A 140 33.07 -8.84 0.39
C ARG A 140 33.45 -7.38 0.61
N ASN A 141 33.65 -6.99 1.87
CA ASN A 141 34.84 -6.24 2.34
C ASN A 141 34.82 -6.10 3.87
#